data_AF-A0A7S1DK29-F1
#
_entry.id   AF-A0A7S1DK29-F1
#
_cell.length_a   1.000
_cell.length_b   1.000
_cell.length_c   1.000
_cell.angle_alpha   90.00
_cell.angle_beta   90.00
_cell.angle_gamma   90.00
#
_symmetry.space_group_name_H-M   'P 1'
#
loop_
_entity.id
_entity.type
_entity.pdbx_description
1 polymer ?
#
loop_
_entity_poly.entity_id
_entity_poly.type
_entity_poly.pdbx_seq_one_letter_code
_entity_poly.pdbx_strand_id
1 'polypeptide(L)'
;SADLHYHKASLMYAAILRRSPTTDTHLFYTGAKRDAQTASLQAAATSLTVLPSGDPEAALVINSFALHTLIDLNTHNRGGRPGIGALSPSASLVAYPDYPGTVGWPGRAHLAADRVTSPPELSPSQYTLES
;
A
#
# COMPACT_ATOMS: atom_id res chain seq x y z
N SER A 1 -3.02 3.45 3.89
CA SER A 1 -2.24 3.10 5.09
C SER A 1 -2.79 3.78 6.32
N ALA A 2 -2.80 3.10 7.48
CA ALA A 2 -3.18 3.67 8.78
C ALA A 2 -2.01 4.39 9.48
N ASP A 3 -0.80 4.24 8.96
CA ASP A 3 0.44 4.64 9.64
C ASP A 3 1.09 5.90 9.06
N LEU A 4 0.37 6.71 8.27
CA LEU A 4 0.88 7.97 7.70
C LEU A 4 0.92 9.12 8.72
N HIS A 5 1.29 8.81 9.96
CA HIS A 5 1.54 9.73 11.08
C HIS A 5 2.93 9.41 11.65
N TYR A 6 3.32 9.94 12.81
CA TYR A 6 4.59 9.59 13.43
C TYR A 6 4.61 8.12 13.86
N HIS A 7 5.09 7.28 12.94
CA HIS A 7 5.20 5.82 13.04
C HIS A 7 6.44 5.36 12.26
N LYS A 8 7.06 4.27 12.67
CA LYS A 8 8.32 3.78 12.04
C LYS A 8 8.18 3.59 10.52
N ALA A 9 7.07 3.00 10.08
CA ALA A 9 6.80 2.77 8.66
C ALA A 9 6.70 4.09 7.86
N SER A 10 6.05 5.11 8.44
CA SER A 10 5.91 6.45 7.86
C SER A 10 7.23 7.13 7.54
N LEU A 11 8.22 6.96 8.42
CA LEU A 11 9.56 7.55 8.23
C LEU A 11 10.26 6.94 7.02
N MET A 12 10.07 5.64 6.79
CA MET A 12 10.58 4.95 5.61
C MET A 12 9.89 5.44 4.34
N TYR A 13 8.55 5.52 4.34
CA TYR A 13 7.79 6.02 3.19
C TYR A 13 8.18 7.45 2.81
N ALA A 14 8.37 8.32 3.80
CA ALA A 14 8.85 9.68 3.56
C ALA A 14 10.25 9.71 2.92
N ALA A 15 11.15 8.79 3.30
CA ALA A 15 12.47 8.71 2.69
C ALA A 15 12.41 8.26 1.22
N ILE A 16 11.48 7.35 0.88
CA ILE A 16 11.24 6.92 -0.50
C ILE A 16 10.68 8.06 -1.35
N LEU A 17 9.63 8.74 -0.86
CA LEU A 17 9.01 9.86 -1.59
C LEU A 17 10.00 10.98 -1.90
N ARG A 18 10.87 11.34 -0.94
CA ARG A 18 11.91 12.36 -1.16
C ARG A 18 12.94 12.00 -2.22
N ARG A 19 13.18 10.70 -2.45
CA ARG A 19 14.12 10.22 -3.47
C ARG A 19 13.48 10.09 -4.85
N SER A 20 12.15 10.01 -4.90
CA SER A 20 11.37 9.88 -6.14
C SER A 20 10.35 11.03 -6.30
N PRO A 21 10.78 12.31 -6.23
CA PRO A 21 9.87 13.46 -6.20
C PRO A 21 9.11 13.69 -7.51
N THR A 22 9.50 13.02 -8.59
CA THR A 22 8.92 13.19 -9.94
C THR A 22 7.75 12.25 -10.24
N THR A 23 7.33 11.43 -9.27
CA THR A 23 6.30 10.41 -9.50
C THR A 23 4.95 10.93 -9.04
N ASP A 24 3.94 10.83 -9.91
CA ASP A 24 2.55 11.14 -9.56
C ASP A 24 2.07 10.18 -8.45
N THR A 25 2.16 10.64 -7.21
CA THR A 25 2.03 9.79 -6.03
C THR A 25 0.87 10.28 -5.17
N HIS A 26 -0.14 9.43 -5.03
CA HIS A 26 -1.30 9.70 -4.20
C HIS A 26 -1.25 8.84 -2.94
N LEU A 27 -1.34 9.48 -1.78
CA LEU A 27 -1.36 8.80 -0.49
C LEU A 27 -2.80 8.61 -0.03
N PHE A 28 -3.18 7.37 0.27
CA PHE A 28 -4.47 7.05 0.84
C PHE A 28 -4.34 6.75 2.32
N TYR A 29 -4.96 7.56 3.16
CA TYR A 29 -4.85 7.49 4.62
C TYR A 29 -6.10 6.87 5.25
N THR A 30 -5.90 5.91 6.16
CA THR A 30 -6.98 5.17 6.84
C THR A 30 -6.90 5.29 8.37
N GLY A 31 -5.91 6.02 8.88
CA GLY A 31 -5.68 6.18 10.32
C GLY A 31 -6.47 7.35 10.92
N ALA A 32 -6.67 7.32 12.24
CA ALA A 32 -7.42 8.35 12.95
C ALA A 32 -6.55 9.56 13.39
N LYS A 33 -5.23 9.36 13.55
CA LYS A 33 -4.30 10.37 14.07
C LYS A 33 -3.74 11.23 12.94
N ARG A 34 -3.52 12.52 13.13
CA ARG A 34 -2.73 13.35 12.21
C ARG A 34 -1.73 14.18 13.01
N ASP A 35 -0.51 14.29 12.50
CA ASP A 35 0.56 15.06 13.13
C ASP A 35 1.49 15.69 12.08
N ALA A 36 2.61 16.25 12.54
CA ALA A 36 3.60 16.90 11.68
C ALA A 36 4.14 15.96 10.59
N GLN A 37 4.20 14.64 10.84
CA GLN A 37 4.65 13.68 9.84
C GLN A 37 3.60 13.50 8.74
N THR A 38 2.31 13.46 9.09
CA THR A 38 1.22 13.46 8.09
C THR A 38 1.30 14.70 7.20
N ALA A 39 1.55 15.87 7.78
CA ALA A 39 1.70 17.12 7.02
C ALA A 39 2.94 17.10 6.10
N SER A 40 4.07 16.57 6.59
CA SER A 40 5.28 16.42 5.78
C SER A 40 5.09 15.47 4.60
N LEU A 41 4.35 14.37 4.79
CA LEU A 41 4.02 13.43 3.71
C LEU A 41 3.09 14.06 2.67
N GLN A 42 2.07 14.81 3.12
CA GLN A 42 1.16 15.52 2.23
C GLN A 42 1.91 16.54 1.36
N ALA A 43 2.90 17.25 1.92
CA ALA A 43 3.71 18.20 1.17
C ALA A 43 4.66 17.54 0.14
N ALA A 44 4.98 16.25 0.32
CA ALA A 44 5.90 15.50 -0.54
C ALA A 44 5.20 14.65 -1.62
N ALA A 45 3.89 14.49 -1.55
CA ALA A 45 3.08 13.70 -2.47
C ALA A 45 2.18 14.59 -3.35
N THR A 46 1.68 14.06 -4.47
CA THR A 46 0.68 14.76 -5.30
C THR A 46 -0.58 15.06 -4.48
N SER A 47 -1.04 14.08 -3.70
CA SER A 47 -2.17 14.29 -2.78
C SER A 47 -2.12 13.36 -1.57
N LEU A 48 -2.88 13.74 -0.54
CA LEU A 48 -3.23 12.87 0.58
C LEU A 48 -4.74 12.86 0.74
N THR A 49 -5.35 11.69 0.55
CA THR A 49 -6.80 11.48 0.64
C THR A 49 -7.10 10.62 1.87
N VAL A 50 -7.96 11.11 2.76
CA VAL A 50 -8.49 10.29 3.86
C VAL A 50 -9.62 9.42 3.30
N LEU A 51 -9.50 8.11 3.45
CA LEU A 51 -10.48 7.16 2.96
C LEU A 51 -11.67 7.02 3.93
N PRO A 52 -12.88 6.75 3.41
CA PRO A 52 -14.04 6.41 4.23
C PRO A 52 -13.80 5.10 5.00
N SER A 53 -14.57 4.86 6.06
CA SER A 53 -14.41 3.68 6.93
C SER A 53 -14.77 2.36 6.25
N GLY A 54 -15.69 2.36 5.28
CA GLY A 54 -16.09 1.17 4.52
C GLY A 54 -15.13 0.86 3.37
N ASP A 55 -14.78 -0.42 3.21
CA ASP A 55 -13.85 -0.89 2.17
C ASP A 55 -14.39 -0.71 0.74
N PRO A 56 -15.69 -0.97 0.45
CA PRO A 56 -16.27 -0.69 -0.86
C PRO A 56 -16.20 0.78 -1.26
N GLU A 57 -16.56 1.69 -0.35
CA GLU A 57 -16.53 3.13 -0.60
C GLU A 57 -15.08 3.61 -0.79
N ALA A 58 -14.14 3.06 -0.01
CA ALA A 58 -12.73 3.38 -0.14
C ALA A 58 -12.16 2.89 -1.48
N ALA A 59 -12.54 1.69 -1.94
CA ALA A 59 -12.15 1.17 -3.23
C ALA A 59 -12.66 2.04 -4.38
N LEU A 60 -13.91 2.53 -4.31
CA LEU A 60 -14.46 3.48 -5.29
C LEU A 60 -13.68 4.81 -5.31
N VAL A 61 -13.34 5.35 -4.13
CA VAL A 61 -12.51 6.56 -4.03
C VAL A 61 -11.17 6.33 -4.70
N ILE A 62 -10.45 5.24 -4.41
CA ILE A 62 -9.16 4.93 -5.04
C ILE A 62 -9.31 4.75 -6.56
N ASN A 63 -10.33 4.01 -6.99
CA ASN A 63 -10.56 3.74 -8.41
C ASN A 63 -10.80 5.02 -9.23
N SER A 64 -11.41 6.04 -8.62
CA SER A 64 -11.63 7.34 -9.29
C SER A 64 -10.35 8.11 -9.62
N PHE A 65 -9.21 7.77 -8.99
CA PHE A 65 -7.89 8.30 -9.36
C PHE A 65 -7.30 7.60 -10.59
N ALA A 66 -7.90 6.50 -11.07
CA ALA A 66 -7.46 5.74 -12.24
C ALA A 66 -5.97 5.34 -12.22
N LEU A 67 -5.45 5.00 -11.04
CA LEU A 67 -4.04 4.65 -10.85
C LEU A 67 -3.72 3.28 -11.46
N HIS A 68 -2.55 3.18 -12.08
CA HIS A 68 -2.05 1.90 -12.61
C HIS A 68 -1.66 0.92 -11.50
N THR A 69 -1.02 1.43 -10.45
CA THR A 69 -0.50 0.62 -9.33
C THR A 69 -1.01 1.16 -8.00
N LEU A 70 -1.56 0.26 -7.19
CA LEU A 70 -1.86 0.51 -5.78
C LEU A 70 -0.90 -0.30 -4.90
N ILE A 71 -0.23 0.38 -3.98
CA ILE A 71 0.65 -0.25 -3.00
C ILE A 71 -0.06 -0.26 -1.64
N ASP A 72 -0.34 -1.45 -1.11
CA ASP A 72 -0.82 -1.62 0.26
C ASP A 72 0.38 -1.70 1.20
N LEU A 73 0.39 -0.76 2.15
CA LEU A 73 1.46 -0.53 3.11
C LEU A 73 1.17 -1.13 4.49
N ASN A 74 0.01 -1.77 4.67
CA ASN A 74 -0.40 -2.37 5.94
C ASN A 74 -0.75 -3.85 5.81
N THR A 75 -1.25 -4.32 4.67
CA THR A 75 -1.66 -5.72 4.45
C THR A 75 -2.53 -6.24 5.61
N HIS A 76 -2.12 -7.30 6.31
CA HIS A 76 -2.80 -7.85 7.49
C HIS A 76 -2.26 -7.30 8.83
N ASN A 77 -1.34 -6.34 8.80
CA ASN A 77 -0.90 -5.67 10.02
C ASN A 77 -2.03 -4.83 10.63
N ARG A 78 -1.85 -4.40 11.88
CA ARG A 78 -2.83 -3.58 12.60
C ARG A 78 -3.24 -2.35 11.78
N GLY A 79 -4.55 -2.16 11.60
CA GLY A 79 -5.09 -1.06 10.78
C GLY A 79 -5.08 -1.30 9.26
N GLY A 80 -4.64 -2.49 8.84
CA GLY A 80 -4.74 -2.98 7.48
C GLY A 80 -6.19 -3.15 7.02
N ARG A 81 -6.41 -2.94 5.73
CA ARG A 81 -7.72 -2.99 5.08
C ARG A 81 -7.64 -3.83 3.80
N PRO A 82 -7.33 -5.13 3.91
CA PRO A 82 -7.12 -6.00 2.75
C PRO A 82 -8.38 -6.16 1.90
N GLY A 83 -9.57 -5.89 2.44
CA GLY A 83 -10.84 -5.88 1.70
C GLY A 83 -10.90 -4.81 0.61
N ILE A 84 -10.15 -3.71 0.73
CA ILE A 84 -10.00 -2.73 -0.35
C ILE A 84 -9.29 -3.39 -1.55
N GLY A 85 -8.16 -4.08 -1.30
CA GLY A 85 -7.41 -4.76 -2.36
C GLY A 85 -8.19 -5.91 -2.99
N ALA A 86 -9.00 -6.62 -2.21
CA ALA A 86 -9.87 -7.69 -2.73
C ALA A 86 -10.89 -7.19 -3.77
N LEU A 87 -11.25 -5.91 -3.74
CA LEU A 87 -12.14 -5.27 -4.72
C LEU A 87 -11.42 -4.76 -5.97
N SER A 88 -10.09 -4.93 -6.06
CA SER A 88 -9.27 -4.60 -7.23
C SER A 88 -9.48 -3.17 -7.79
N PRO A 89 -9.32 -2.11 -6.98
CA PRO A 89 -9.56 -0.73 -7.42
C PRO A 89 -8.50 -0.20 -8.42
N SER A 90 -7.42 -0.95 -8.65
CA SER A 90 -6.31 -0.62 -9.54
C SER A 90 -5.86 -1.87 -10.31
N ALA A 91 -5.22 -1.68 -11.48
CA ALA A 91 -4.83 -2.75 -12.38
C ALA A 91 -3.70 -3.65 -11.84
N SER A 92 -2.84 -3.10 -10.97
CA SER A 92 -1.76 -3.82 -10.31
C SER A 92 -1.79 -3.52 -8.81
N LEU A 93 -1.83 -4.57 -8.00
CA LEU A 93 -1.81 -4.47 -6.54
C LEU A 93 -0.46 -4.96 -6.03
N VAL A 94 0.18 -4.19 -5.15
CA VAL A 94 1.49 -4.54 -4.57
C VAL A 94 1.40 -4.52 -3.06
N ALA A 95 1.78 -5.63 -2.42
CA ALA A 95 2.01 -5.69 -0.98
C ALA A 95 3.45 -5.28 -0.66
N TYR A 96 3.61 -4.32 0.27
CA TYR A 96 4.90 -3.78 0.73
C TYR A 96 4.70 -3.18 2.14
N PRO A 97 5.70 -3.00 3.01
CA PRO A 97 7.07 -3.49 2.94
C PRO A 97 7.28 -4.87 3.54
N ASP A 98 6.55 -5.23 4.58
CA ASP A 98 6.84 -6.42 5.38
C ASP A 98 5.57 -7.27 5.53
N TYR A 99 5.29 -8.08 4.52
CA TYR A 99 4.31 -9.16 4.65
C TYR A 99 4.93 -10.50 4.23
N PRO A 100 5.29 -11.38 5.21
CA PRO A 100 5.93 -12.65 4.94
C PRO A 100 4.92 -13.72 4.51
N GLY A 101 4.22 -13.50 3.39
CA GLY A 101 3.22 -14.43 2.87
C GLY A 101 2.41 -13.88 1.69
N THR A 102 1.38 -14.63 1.27
CA THR A 102 0.39 -14.19 0.27
C THR A 102 -0.74 -13.41 0.95
N VAL A 103 -1.14 -12.27 0.39
CA VAL A 103 -2.29 -11.48 0.88
C VAL A 103 -3.62 -12.13 0.45
N GLY A 104 -3.60 -13.11 -0.47
CA GLY A 104 -4.79 -13.84 -0.91
C GLY A 104 -5.71 -13.02 -1.83
N TRP A 105 -5.21 -11.96 -2.45
CA TRP A 105 -5.99 -11.20 -3.44
C TRP A 105 -6.13 -11.96 -4.76
N PRO A 106 -7.30 -11.88 -5.42
CA PRO A 106 -7.47 -12.40 -6.76
C PRO A 106 -6.72 -11.55 -7.80
N GLY A 107 -6.30 -12.16 -8.91
CA GLY A 107 -5.74 -11.44 -10.06
C GLY A 107 -4.28 -11.01 -9.91
N ARG A 108 -3.93 -9.85 -10.48
CA ARG A 108 -2.56 -9.32 -10.61
C ARG A 108 -2.06 -8.66 -9.32
N ALA A 109 -1.81 -9.50 -8.33
CA ALA A 109 -1.22 -9.12 -7.06
C ALA A 109 0.26 -9.51 -7.01
N HIS A 110 1.10 -8.61 -6.51
CA HIS A 110 2.53 -8.79 -6.40
C HIS A 110 3.00 -8.56 -4.96
N LEU A 111 4.09 -9.21 -4.58
CA LEU A 111 4.83 -8.91 -3.36
C LEU A 111 6.13 -8.21 -3.74
N ALA A 112 6.37 -7.02 -3.19
CA ALA A 112 7.67 -6.37 -3.30
C ALA A 112 8.62 -6.95 -2.25
N ALA A 113 9.53 -7.83 -2.68
CA ALA A 113 10.51 -8.51 -1.84
C ALA A 113 11.90 -8.52 -2.51
N ASP A 114 12.89 -9.11 -1.83
CA ASP A 114 14.25 -9.27 -2.34
C ASP A 114 14.69 -10.74 -2.36
N ARG A 115 15.80 -11.04 -3.05
CA ARG A 115 16.27 -12.43 -3.23
C ARG A 115 16.77 -13.10 -1.94
N VAL A 116 17.07 -12.34 -0.90
CA VAL A 116 17.52 -12.86 0.39
C VAL A 116 16.30 -13.21 1.26
N THR A 117 15.29 -12.34 1.29
CA THR A 117 14.05 -12.55 2.08
C THR A 117 13.06 -13.51 1.38
N SER A 118 13.01 -13.46 0.05
CA SER A 118 12.16 -14.29 -0.81
C SER A 118 12.99 -14.93 -1.93
N PRO A 119 13.84 -15.91 -1.61
CA PRO A 119 14.65 -16.60 -2.61
C PRO A 119 13.75 -17.35 -3.62
N PRO A 120 14.08 -17.36 -4.93
CA PRO A 120 13.24 -17.94 -5.98
C PRO A 120 12.82 -19.40 -5.73
N GLU A 121 13.66 -20.17 -5.04
CA GLU A 121 13.46 -21.57 -4.71
C GLU A 121 12.26 -21.78 -3.77
N LEU A 122 11.89 -20.77 -2.98
CA LEU A 122 10.73 -20.82 -2.08
C LEU A 122 9.43 -20.32 -2.73
N SER A 123 9.50 -19.76 -3.95
CA SER A 123 8.33 -19.17 -4.59
C SER A 123 7.16 -20.13 -4.80
N PRO A 124 7.35 -21.37 -5.28
CA PRO A 124 6.22 -22.28 -5.56
C PRO A 124 5.51 -22.79 -4.31
N SER A 125 6.15 -22.74 -3.13
CA SER A 125 5.61 -23.28 -1.88
C SER A 125 5.07 -22.21 -0.93
N GLN A 126 5.41 -20.93 -1.15
CA GLN A 126 5.05 -19.82 -0.24
C GLN A 126 4.15 -18.75 -0.88
N TYR A 127 4.12 -18.64 -2.21
CA TYR A 127 3.35 -17.62 -2.92
C TYR A 127 2.39 -18.23 -3.93
N THR A 128 1.24 -17.58 -4.11
CA THR A 128 0.25 -17.98 -5.11
C THR A 128 0.79 -17.68 -6.50
N LEU A 129 0.92 -18.69 -7.35
CA LEU A 129 1.26 -18.51 -8.76
C LEU A 129 0.01 -18.07 -9.53
N GLU A 130 0.16 -17.16 -10.49
CA GLU A 130 -0.93 -16.83 -11.43
C GLU A 130 -1.38 -18.12 -12.13
N SER A 131 -2.67 -18.46 -12.01
CA SER A 131 -3.32 -19.59 -12.70
C SER A 131 -3.90 -19.16 -14.04
#